data_AF-T0KKY6-F1
#
_entry.id   AF-T0KKY6-F1
#
_cell.length_a   1.000
_cell.length_b   1.000
_cell.length_c   1.000
_cell.angle_alpha   90.00
_cell.angle_beta   90.00
_cell.angle_gamma   90.00
#
_symmetry.space_group_name_H-M   'P 1'
#
loop_
_entity.id
_entity.type
_entity.pdbx_description
1 polymer ?
#
loop_
_entity_poly.entity_id
_entity_poly.type
_entity_poly.pdbx_seq_one_letter_code
_entity_poly.pdbx_strand_id
1 'polypeptide(L)'
;MKGLVARRQRVLRVRHVQHAMAVADTARARDEAEGIARNVERLRKVRGDLFANEGVATGASFAAMQELAGRLERAGRQLDGALYDARRKVEAKEGATIAANREKEIAARLKERARAELEEWRENRLAALPRYRRMQRAGRDE
;
A
#
# COMPACT_ATOMS: atom_id res chain seq x y z
N MET A 1 34.00 -6.07 3.31
CA MET A 1 33.27 -4.78 3.44
C MET A 1 32.60 -4.29 2.15
N LYS A 2 33.32 -4.04 1.03
CA LYS A 2 32.68 -3.55 -0.23
C LYS A 2 31.55 -4.46 -0.75
N GLY A 3 31.74 -5.78 -0.71
CA GLY A 3 30.71 -6.76 -1.12
C GLY A 3 29.44 -6.75 -0.24
N LEU A 4 29.56 -6.43 1.05
CA LEU A 4 28.43 -6.33 1.97
C LEU A 4 27.55 -5.13 1.60
N VAL A 5 28.14 -3.96 1.34
CA VAL A 5 27.43 -2.76 0.89
C VAL A 5 26.67 -3.03 -0.42
N ALA A 6 27.33 -3.67 -1.39
CA ALA A 6 26.70 -4.01 -2.66
C ALA A 6 25.52 -4.99 -2.47
N ARG A 7 25.66 -6.00 -1.60
CA ARG A 7 24.57 -6.93 -1.26
C ARG A 7 23.38 -6.19 -0.62
N ARG A 8 23.63 -5.32 0.38
CA ARG A 8 22.59 -4.52 1.04
C ARG A 8 21.89 -3.57 0.06
N GLN A 9 22.61 -2.98 -0.89
CA GLN A 9 22.02 -2.16 -1.95
C GLN A 9 21.09 -2.98 -2.86
N ARG A 10 21.46 -4.21 -3.23
CA ARG A 10 20.58 -5.10 -4.01
C ARG A 10 19.29 -5.41 -3.25
N VAL A 11 19.39 -5.76 -1.96
CA VAL A 11 18.24 -6.02 -1.10
C VAL A 11 17.33 -4.79 -1.01
N LEU A 12 17.89 -3.59 -0.82
CA LEU A 12 17.11 -2.36 -0.77
C LEU A 12 16.33 -2.12 -2.07
N ARG A 13 16.92 -2.40 -3.24
CA ARG A 13 16.20 -2.28 -4.53
C ARG A 13 15.01 -3.23 -4.59
N VAL A 14 15.18 -4.48 -4.17
CA VAL A 14 14.06 -5.44 -4.12
C VAL A 14 12.97 -4.97 -3.17
N ARG A 15 13.34 -4.47 -1.97
CA ARG A 15 12.36 -3.92 -1.01
C ARG A 15 11.62 -2.70 -1.55
N HIS A 16 12.28 -1.86 -2.35
CA HIS A 16 11.63 -0.73 -3.00
C HIS A 16 10.55 -1.19 -3.99
N VAL A 17 10.85 -2.18 -4.82
CA VAL A 17 9.88 -2.76 -5.77
C VAL A 17 8.72 -3.42 -5.02
N GLN A 18 9.00 -4.21 -3.99
CA GLN A 18 7.95 -4.86 -3.18
C GLN A 18 7.03 -3.85 -2.51
N HIS A 19 7.57 -2.76 -1.96
CA HIS A 19 6.76 -1.67 -1.42
C HIS A 19 5.90 -1.01 -2.50
N ALA A 20 6.46 -0.70 -3.68
CA ALA A 20 5.71 -0.13 -4.79
C ALA A 20 4.57 -1.05 -5.26
N MET A 21 4.81 -2.36 -5.31
CA MET A 21 3.79 -3.36 -5.63
C MET A 21 2.67 -3.39 -4.57
N ALA A 22 3.01 -3.34 -3.28
CA ALA A 22 2.03 -3.31 -2.20
C ALA A 22 1.16 -2.04 -2.24
N VAL A 23 1.75 -0.88 -2.54
CA VAL A 23 1.02 0.38 -2.77
C VAL A 23 0.05 0.23 -3.95
N ALA A 24 0.52 -0.32 -5.07
CA ALA A 24 -0.32 -0.51 -6.26
C ALA A 24 -1.47 -1.51 -6.02
N ASP A 25 -1.22 -2.59 -5.29
CA ASP A 25 -2.24 -3.54 -4.85
C ASP A 25 -3.30 -2.86 -3.97
N THR A 26 -2.88 -1.99 -3.06
CA THR A 26 -3.77 -1.24 -2.17
C THR A 26 -4.64 -0.27 -2.95
N ALA A 27 -4.05 0.46 -3.90
CA ALA A 27 -4.79 1.35 -4.79
C ALA A 27 -5.88 0.59 -5.57
N ARG A 28 -5.52 -0.55 -6.19
CA ARG A 28 -6.49 -1.41 -6.89
C ARG A 28 -7.63 -1.90 -5.99
N ALA A 29 -7.33 -2.28 -4.75
CA ALA A 29 -8.35 -2.70 -3.80
C ALA A 29 -9.30 -1.54 -3.41
N ARG A 30 -8.77 -0.32 -3.28
CA ARG A 30 -9.58 0.88 -3.02
C ARG A 30 -10.50 1.19 -4.21
N ASP A 31 -9.97 1.17 -5.43
CA ASP A 31 -10.75 1.41 -6.65
C ASP A 31 -11.92 0.41 -6.78
N GLU A 32 -11.67 -0.85 -6.46
CA GLU A 32 -12.70 -1.92 -6.43
C GLU A 32 -13.79 -1.61 -5.38
N ALA A 33 -13.40 -1.29 -4.14
CA ALA A 33 -14.33 -0.96 -3.07
C ALA A 33 -15.16 0.29 -3.40
N GLU A 34 -14.55 1.32 -3.99
CA GLU A 34 -15.26 2.51 -4.45
C GLU A 34 -16.22 2.21 -5.60
N GLY A 35 -15.83 1.32 -6.53
CA GLY A 35 -16.71 0.84 -7.59
C GLY A 35 -17.99 0.21 -7.04
N ILE A 36 -17.85 -0.65 -6.03
CA ILE A 36 -18.99 -1.27 -5.34
C ILE A 36 -19.81 -0.22 -4.59
N ALA A 37 -19.18 0.71 -3.88
CA ALA A 37 -19.87 1.78 -3.16
C ALA A 37 -20.71 2.65 -4.11
N ARG A 38 -20.19 2.98 -5.29
CA ARG A 38 -20.95 3.69 -6.34
C ARG A 38 -22.15 2.87 -6.84
N ASN A 39 -22.02 1.54 -6.95
CA ASN A 39 -23.13 0.67 -7.32
C ASN A 39 -24.22 0.63 -6.25
N VAL A 40 -23.84 0.55 -4.97
CA VAL A 40 -24.78 0.64 -3.83
C VAL A 40 -25.57 1.93 -3.91
N GLU A 41 -24.90 3.06 -4.12
CA GLU A 41 -25.55 4.36 -4.19
C GLU A 41 -26.49 4.47 -5.40
N ARG A 42 -26.06 4.01 -6.58
CA ARG A 42 -26.92 3.97 -7.77
C ARG A 42 -28.17 3.11 -7.53
N LEU A 43 -28.03 1.96 -6.88
CA LEU A 43 -29.17 1.11 -6.57
C LEU A 43 -30.14 1.78 -5.58
N ARG A 44 -29.62 2.46 -4.56
CA ARG A 44 -30.44 3.23 -3.61
C ARG A 44 -31.22 4.34 -4.32
N LYS A 45 -30.59 5.04 -5.26
CA LYS A 45 -31.25 6.05 -6.09
C LYS A 45 -32.35 5.45 -6.95
N VAL A 46 -32.07 4.38 -7.71
CA VAL A 46 -33.08 3.69 -8.53
C VAL A 46 -34.27 3.23 -7.70
N ARG A 47 -34.02 2.69 -6.51
CA ARG A 47 -35.07 2.32 -5.57
C ARG A 47 -35.88 3.55 -5.12
N GLY A 48 -35.22 4.63 -4.71
CA GLY A 48 -35.88 5.87 -4.31
C GLY A 48 -36.77 6.44 -5.42
N ASP A 49 -36.25 6.54 -6.63
CA ASP A 49 -36.97 7.07 -7.80
C ASP A 49 -38.19 6.20 -8.18
N LEU A 50 -38.06 4.88 -8.04
CA LEU A 50 -39.14 3.93 -8.35
C LEU A 50 -40.30 4.03 -7.37
N PHE A 51 -40.03 4.21 -6.07
CA PHE A 51 -41.07 4.26 -5.03
C PHE A 51 -41.53 5.68 -4.67
N ALA A 52 -40.87 6.74 -5.17
CA ALA A 52 -41.33 8.11 -4.99
C ALA A 52 -42.46 8.50 -5.96
N ASN A 53 -42.59 7.80 -7.10
CA ASN A 53 -43.56 8.10 -8.16
C ASN A 53 -44.75 7.13 -8.14
N GLU A 54 -45.43 7.00 -6.99
CA GLU A 54 -46.67 6.20 -6.86
C GLU A 54 -47.87 6.88 -7.54
N GLY A 55 -47.82 7.02 -8.87
CA GLY A 55 -48.93 7.49 -9.69
C GLY A 55 -49.74 6.32 -10.25
N VAL A 56 -50.96 6.12 -9.72
CA VAL A 56 -52.07 5.27 -10.24
C VAL A 56 -51.63 3.92 -10.82
N ALA A 57 -51.19 2.99 -9.97
CA ALA A 57 -50.88 1.61 -10.35
C ALA A 57 -52.15 0.75 -10.40
N THR A 58 -52.43 0.13 -11.55
CA THR A 58 -53.40 -0.98 -11.64
C THR A 58 -52.88 -2.21 -10.89
N GLY A 59 -53.75 -3.14 -10.47
CA GLY A 59 -53.35 -4.31 -9.66
C GLY A 59 -52.23 -5.18 -10.27
N ALA A 60 -52.19 -5.31 -11.60
CA ALA A 60 -51.10 -6.00 -12.31
C ALA A 60 -49.77 -5.21 -12.28
N SER A 61 -49.84 -3.88 -12.33
CA SER A 61 -48.68 -2.98 -12.18
C SER A 61 -48.09 -3.06 -10.77
N PHE A 62 -48.94 -3.19 -9.75
CA PHE A 62 -48.51 -3.33 -8.35
C PHE A 62 -47.75 -4.63 -8.10
N ALA A 63 -48.22 -5.78 -8.61
CA ALA A 63 -47.53 -7.05 -8.45
C ALA A 63 -46.12 -7.03 -9.07
N ALA A 64 -45.98 -6.45 -10.27
CA ALA A 64 -44.69 -6.26 -10.93
C ALA A 64 -43.76 -5.33 -10.13
N MET A 65 -44.29 -4.25 -9.55
CA MET A 65 -43.52 -3.35 -8.68
C MET A 65 -43.01 -4.06 -7.41
N GLN A 66 -43.84 -4.89 -6.78
CA GLN A 66 -43.44 -5.66 -5.60
C GLN A 66 -42.33 -6.66 -5.92
N GLU A 67 -42.42 -7.36 -7.05
CA GLU A 67 -41.35 -8.28 -7.47
C GLU A 67 -40.04 -7.52 -7.73
N LEU A 68 -40.12 -6.39 -8.41
CA LEU A 68 -38.96 -5.53 -8.66
C LEU A 68 -38.36 -5.00 -7.34
N ALA A 69 -39.21 -4.59 -6.38
CA ALA A 69 -38.80 -4.20 -5.03
C ALA A 69 -37.94 -5.30 -4.38
N GLY A 70 -38.44 -6.53 -4.38
CA GLY A 70 -37.76 -7.67 -3.78
C GLY A 70 -36.46 -8.05 -4.52
N ARG A 71 -36.39 -7.83 -5.84
CA ARG A 71 -35.13 -8.01 -6.60
C ARG A 71 -34.10 -6.92 -6.25
N LEU A 72 -34.52 -5.66 -6.19
CA LEU A 72 -33.65 -4.54 -5.82
C LEU A 72 -33.15 -4.67 -4.37
N GLU A 73 -33.99 -5.14 -3.46
CA GLU A 73 -33.60 -5.35 -2.06
C GLU A 73 -32.55 -6.47 -1.91
N ARG A 74 -32.74 -7.60 -2.61
CA ARG A 74 -31.76 -8.69 -2.65
C ARG A 74 -30.43 -8.23 -3.26
N ALA A 75 -30.48 -7.49 -4.37
CA ALA A 75 -29.29 -6.90 -4.97
C ALA A 75 -28.59 -5.93 -4.00
N GLY A 76 -29.35 -5.16 -3.23
CA GLY A 76 -28.81 -4.24 -2.22
C GLY A 76 -28.05 -4.98 -1.13
N ARG A 77 -28.65 -6.01 -0.54
CA ARG A 77 -27.97 -6.85 0.47
C ARG A 77 -26.70 -7.51 -0.08
N GLN A 78 -26.73 -7.98 -1.32
CA GLN A 78 -25.57 -8.58 -1.96
C GLN A 78 -24.44 -7.57 -2.15
N LEU A 79 -24.77 -6.34 -2.60
CA LEU A 79 -23.79 -5.27 -2.75
C LEU A 79 -23.25 -4.78 -1.41
N ASP A 80 -24.08 -4.71 -0.36
CA ASP A 80 -23.63 -4.34 0.99
C ASP A 80 -22.64 -5.39 1.54
N GLY A 81 -22.91 -6.69 1.33
CA GLY A 81 -21.98 -7.77 1.67
C GLY A 81 -20.67 -7.68 0.87
N ALA A 82 -20.75 -7.48 -0.44
CA ALA A 82 -19.57 -7.30 -1.28
C ALA A 82 -18.76 -6.06 -0.89
N LEU A 83 -19.41 -4.97 -0.48
CA LEU A 83 -18.74 -3.76 -0.02
C LEU A 83 -18.01 -4.00 1.31
N TYR A 84 -18.61 -4.75 2.23
CA TYR A 84 -17.97 -5.15 3.48
C TYR A 84 -16.69 -5.94 3.21
N ASP A 85 -16.77 -6.95 2.34
CA ASP A 85 -15.61 -7.79 1.98
C ASP A 85 -14.53 -6.98 1.25
N ALA A 86 -14.92 -6.08 0.35
CA ALA A 86 -13.98 -5.20 -0.34
C ALA A 86 -13.26 -4.26 0.62
N ARG A 87 -13.95 -3.69 1.62
CA ARG A 87 -13.33 -2.85 2.66
C ARG A 87 -12.35 -3.64 3.53
N ARG A 88 -12.72 -4.85 3.97
CA ARG A 88 -11.81 -5.78 4.66
C ARG A 88 -10.55 -6.06 3.84
N LYS A 89 -10.69 -6.24 2.52
CA LYS A 89 -9.56 -6.44 1.60
C LYS A 89 -8.66 -5.21 1.51
N VAL A 90 -9.24 -3.99 1.48
CA VAL A 90 -8.48 -2.74 1.54
C VAL A 90 -7.64 -2.68 2.82
N GLU A 91 -8.24 -2.90 3.98
CA GLU A 91 -7.54 -2.90 5.27
C GLU A 91 -6.37 -3.89 5.30
N ALA A 92 -6.58 -5.11 4.78
CA ALA A 92 -5.52 -6.11 4.69
C ALA A 92 -4.35 -5.66 3.79
N LYS A 93 -4.65 -5.00 2.66
CA LYS A 93 -3.62 -4.49 1.72
C LYS A 93 -2.89 -3.26 2.27
N GLU A 94 -3.58 -2.41 3.02
CA GLU A 94 -2.96 -1.31 3.76
C GLU A 94 -1.98 -1.83 4.81
N GLY A 95 -2.37 -2.85 5.58
CA GLY A 95 -1.48 -3.53 6.51
C GLY A 95 -0.23 -4.10 5.84
N ALA A 96 -0.39 -4.75 4.68
CA ALA A 96 0.73 -5.26 3.89
C ALA A 96 1.66 -4.14 3.38
N THR A 97 1.10 -2.99 3.00
CA THR A 97 1.87 -1.82 2.57
C THR A 97 2.71 -1.25 3.71
N ILE A 98 2.14 -1.13 4.91
CA ILE A 98 2.85 -0.67 6.11
C ILE A 98 4.02 -1.62 6.42
N ALA A 99 3.77 -2.93 6.41
CA ALA A 99 4.81 -3.94 6.63
C ALA A 99 5.93 -3.83 5.57
N ALA A 100 5.58 -3.72 4.29
CA ALA A 100 6.55 -3.56 3.21
C ALA A 100 7.37 -2.26 3.34
N ASN A 101 6.77 -1.16 3.77
CA ASN A 101 7.50 0.09 4.02
C ASN A 101 8.49 -0.07 5.18
N ARG A 102 8.07 -0.71 6.27
CA ARG A 102 8.95 -1.00 7.40
C ARG A 102 10.16 -1.84 6.97
N GLU A 103 9.95 -2.87 6.17
CA GLU A 103 11.06 -3.69 5.64
C GLU A 103 12.00 -2.90 4.73
N LYS A 104 11.47 -2.00 3.91
CA LYS A 104 12.24 -1.07 3.07
C LYS A 104 13.11 -0.14 3.92
N GLU A 105 12.56 0.44 4.98
CA GLU A 105 13.29 1.31 5.90
C GLU A 105 14.41 0.57 6.64
N ILE A 106 14.13 -0.65 7.13
CA ILE A 106 15.15 -1.49 7.75
C ILE A 106 16.28 -1.78 6.76
N ALA A 107 15.96 -2.12 5.51
CA ALA A 107 16.96 -2.36 4.48
C ALA A 107 17.80 -1.11 4.17
N ALA A 108 17.19 0.08 4.20
CA ALA A 108 17.88 1.35 4.00
C ALA A 108 18.89 1.61 5.13
N ARG A 109 18.46 1.50 6.39
CA ARG A 109 19.33 1.67 7.57
C ARG A 109 20.48 0.67 7.57
N LEU A 110 20.23 -0.59 7.21
CA LEU A 110 21.28 -1.62 7.12
C LEU A 110 22.30 -1.34 6.01
N LYS A 111 21.88 -0.72 4.90
CA LYS A 111 22.80 -0.28 3.84
C LYS A 111 23.66 0.88 4.32
N GLU A 112 23.07 1.85 5.01
CA GLU A 112 23.79 3.01 5.57
C GLU A 112 24.81 2.58 6.61
N ARG A 113 24.42 1.73 7.56
CA ARG A 113 25.34 1.15 8.54
C ARG A 113 26.52 0.43 7.87
N ALA A 114 26.25 -0.41 6.86
CA ALA A 114 27.32 -1.09 6.13
C ALA A 114 28.27 -0.14 5.37
N ARG A 115 27.78 1.05 4.96
CA ARG A 115 28.62 2.10 4.36
C ARG A 115 29.52 2.75 5.40
N ALA A 116 28.95 3.14 6.54
CA ALA A 116 29.72 3.72 7.64
C ALA A 116 30.83 2.77 8.11
N GLU A 117 30.52 1.49 8.33
CA GLU A 117 31.51 0.48 8.73
C GLU A 117 32.61 0.27 7.65
N LEU A 118 32.28 0.45 6.37
CA LEU A 118 33.27 0.38 5.29
C LEU A 118 34.17 1.63 5.26
N GLU A 119 33.64 2.81 5.56
CA GLU A 119 34.40 4.06 5.64
C GLU A 119 35.34 4.02 6.85
N GLU A 120 34.85 3.65 8.02
CA GLU A 120 35.65 3.47 9.23
C GLU A 120 36.78 2.45 9.01
N TRP A 121 36.50 1.32 8.36
CA TRP A 121 37.54 0.34 8.02
C TRP A 121 38.61 0.92 7.08
N ARG A 122 38.23 1.79 6.13
CA ARG A 122 39.19 2.45 5.22
C ARG A 122 40.06 3.45 5.98
N GLU A 123 39.45 4.26 6.85
CA GLU A 123 40.15 5.24 7.68
C GLU A 123 41.14 4.55 8.62
N ASN A 124 40.71 3.49 9.33
CA ASN A 124 41.57 2.68 10.18
C ASN A 124 42.74 2.06 9.40
N ARG A 125 42.48 1.58 8.18
CA ARG A 125 43.53 1.05 7.31
C ARG A 125 44.53 2.11 6.86
N LEU A 126 44.08 3.34 6.59
CA LEU A 126 44.96 4.46 6.24
C LEU A 126 45.78 4.92 7.46
N ALA A 127 45.17 5.04 8.64
CA ALA A 127 45.84 5.37 9.90
C ALA A 127 46.91 4.35 10.33
N ALA A 128 46.74 3.09 9.94
CA ALA A 128 47.73 2.05 10.17
C ALA A 128 49.00 2.20 9.30
N LEU A 129 48.97 2.98 8.21
CA LEU A 129 50.13 3.16 7.32
C LEU A 129 51.20 4.08 7.95
N PRO A 130 52.47 3.66 8.03
CA PRO A 130 53.56 4.45 8.63
C PRO A 130 53.79 5.83 7.98
N ARG A 131 53.58 5.95 6.67
CA ARG A 131 53.67 7.22 5.93
C ARG A 131 52.57 8.20 6.32
N TYR A 132 51.35 7.70 6.51
CA TYR A 132 50.19 8.51 6.88
C TYR A 132 50.31 9.03 8.32
N ARG A 133 50.84 8.23 9.25
CA ARG A 133 51.17 8.70 10.61
C ARG A 133 52.22 9.80 10.64
N ARG A 134 53.25 9.72 9.79
CA ARG A 134 54.28 10.77 9.69
C ARG A 134 53.70 12.07 9.14
N MET A 135 52.83 11.99 8.13
CA MET A 135 52.17 13.15 7.53
C MET A 135 51.19 13.83 8.51
N GLN A 136 50.43 13.07 9.32
CA GLN A 136 49.58 13.63 10.38
C GLN A 136 50.35 14.27 11.54
N ARG A 137 51.56 13.78 11.85
CA ARG A 137 52.42 14.40 12.88
C ARG A 137 53.02 15.72 12.38
N ALA A 138 53.55 15.73 11.17
CA ALA A 138 54.14 16.93 10.56
C ALA A 138 53.13 18.09 10.40
N GLY A 139 51.86 17.81 10.10
CA GLY A 139 50.81 18.83 10.02
C GLY A 139 50.14 19.21 11.35
N ARG A 140 50.63 18.68 12.50
CA ARG A 140 50.15 19.03 13.84
C ARG A 140 51.17 19.87 14.63
N ASP A 141 52.40 19.98 14.10
CA ASP A 141 53.52 20.73 14.67
C ASP A 141 53.72 22.11 13.98
N GLU A 142 52.77 22.53 13.14
CA GLU A 142 52.57 23.91 12.63
C GLU A 142 51.35 24.56 13.32
#